data_AF-A0A1D6JYX4-F1
#
_entry.id   AF-A0A1D6JYX4-F1
#
_cell.length_a   1.000
_cell.length_b   1.000
_cell.length_c   1.000
_cell.angle_alpha   90.00
_cell.angle_beta   90.00
_cell.angle_gamma   90.00
#
_symmetry.space_group_name_H-M   'P 1'
#
loop_
_entity.id
_entity.type
_entity.pdbx_description
1 polymer ?
#
loop_
_entity_poly.entity_id
_entity_poly.type
_entity_poly.pdbx_seq_one_letter_code
_entity_poly.pdbx_strand_id
1 'polypeptide(L)'
;MIWVSVWSRRWHSAGTFDVSSRTGGPFGTMKHQSELAHGANAGLDIAVRLLEPIKEEFPILSYADFYQLAGVVAVEVTGGPEIPFHPGREVRFSSFFLSSIFICLWV
;
A
#
# COMPACT_ATOMS: atom_id res chain seq x y z
N MET A 1 3.64 -3.74 -16.99
CA MET A 1 4.51 -4.22 -15.89
C MET A 1 4.45 -3.33 -14.65
N ILE A 2 4.55 -2.00 -14.73
CA ILE A 2 4.52 -1.09 -13.56
C ILE A 2 3.31 -1.28 -12.63
N TRP A 3 2.11 -1.41 -13.20
CA TRP A 3 0.86 -1.55 -12.43
C TRP A 3 0.83 -2.78 -11.52
N VAL A 4 1.48 -3.87 -11.93
CA VAL A 4 1.58 -5.11 -11.13
C VAL A 4 2.40 -4.86 -9.87
N SER A 5 3.51 -4.15 -9.98
CA SER A 5 4.37 -3.83 -8.82
C SER A 5 3.68 -2.85 -7.86
N VAL A 6 2.91 -1.89 -8.37
CA VAL A 6 2.14 -0.93 -7.55
C VAL A 6 1.02 -1.64 -6.77
N TRP A 7 0.25 -2.51 -7.44
CA TRP A 7 -0.77 -3.31 -6.77
C TRP A 7 -0.18 -4.32 -5.78
N SER A 8 0.87 -5.04 -6.18
CA SER A 8 1.59 -5.99 -5.31
C SER A 8 2.08 -5.30 -4.04
N ARG A 9 2.58 -4.06 -4.12
CA ARG A 9 2.94 -3.29 -2.93
C ARG A 9 1.77 -3.06 -1.97
N ARG A 10 0.61 -2.68 -2.50
CA ARG A 10 -0.61 -2.50 -1.68
C ARG A 10 -0.96 -3.78 -0.93
N TRP A 11 -0.90 -4.93 -1.64
CA TRP A 11 -1.13 -6.25 -1.07
C TRP A 11 -0.13 -6.60 0.03
N HIS A 12 1.16 -6.52 -0.27
CA HIS A 12 2.23 -6.87 0.67
C HIS A 12 2.16 -6.04 1.94
N SER A 13 1.83 -4.74 1.82
CA SER A 13 1.69 -3.86 2.98
C SER A 13 0.49 -4.22 3.85
N ALA A 14 -0.65 -4.59 3.25
CA ALA A 14 -1.81 -5.01 4.01
C ALA A 14 -1.61 -6.38 4.67
N GLY A 15 -0.91 -7.29 3.99
CA GLY A 15 -0.65 -8.66 4.43
C GLY A 15 0.29 -8.80 5.64
N THR A 16 0.97 -7.73 6.06
CA THR A 16 1.79 -7.75 7.29
C THR A 16 0.97 -7.64 8.58
N PHE A 17 -0.34 -7.42 8.48
CA PHE A 17 -1.20 -7.26 9.65
C PHE A 17 -1.33 -8.57 10.44
N ASP A 18 -0.96 -8.54 11.72
CA ASP A 18 -1.25 -9.59 12.68
C ASP A 18 -2.48 -9.22 13.53
N VAL A 19 -3.48 -10.10 13.54
CA VAL A 19 -4.72 -9.93 14.32
C VAL A 19 -4.45 -9.96 15.83
N SER A 20 -3.46 -10.76 16.25
CA SER A 20 -3.19 -11.01 17.68
C SER A 20 -2.49 -9.82 18.31
N SER A 21 -1.37 -9.38 17.73
CA SER A 21 -0.60 -8.21 18.21
C SER A 21 -1.21 -6.87 17.77
N ARG A 22 -2.08 -6.89 16.75
CA ARG A 22 -2.63 -5.71 16.06
C ARG A 22 -1.55 -4.81 15.41
N THR A 23 -0.38 -5.37 15.12
CA THR A 23 0.74 -4.66 14.45
C THR A 23 0.81 -5.00 12.97
N GLY A 24 1.64 -4.24 12.22
CA GLY A 24 1.72 -4.36 10.76
C GLY A 24 0.53 -3.70 10.06
N GLY A 25 0.38 -3.94 8.76
CA GLY A 25 -0.69 -3.39 7.95
C GLY A 25 -0.31 -2.14 7.13
N PRO A 26 -1.28 -1.54 6.43
CA PRO A 26 -1.03 -0.59 5.35
C PRO A 26 -0.79 0.86 5.83
N PHE A 27 0.20 1.06 6.70
CA PHE A 27 0.47 2.35 7.36
C PHE A 27 1.66 3.13 6.78
N GLY A 28 2.06 2.81 5.53
CA GLY A 28 3.09 3.56 4.81
C GLY A 28 4.54 3.24 5.24
N THR A 29 4.75 2.17 5.99
CA THR A 29 6.07 1.74 6.49
C THR A 29 6.92 1.03 5.44
N MET A 30 6.30 0.47 4.39
CA MET A 30 6.96 -0.21 3.27
C MET A 30 7.73 0.71 2.30
N LYS A 31 8.29 1.81 2.82
CA LYS A 31 9.32 2.61 2.17
C LYS A 31 10.67 2.48 2.89
N HIS A 32 10.66 1.96 4.12
CA HIS A 32 11.86 1.78 4.90
C HIS A 32 12.66 0.60 4.38
N GLN A 33 13.98 0.76 4.33
CA GLN A 33 14.88 -0.24 3.77
C GLN A 33 14.78 -1.60 4.49
N SER A 34 14.51 -1.59 5.80
CA SER A 34 14.32 -2.82 6.59
C SER A 34 13.15 -3.68 6.08
N GLU A 35 12.03 -3.05 5.71
CA GLU A 35 10.87 -3.77 5.19
C GLU A 35 11.06 -4.16 3.72
N LEU A 36 11.70 -3.30 2.91
CA LEU A 36 12.01 -3.60 1.52
C LEU A 36 13.03 -4.74 1.36
N ALA A 37 13.90 -4.93 2.36
CA ALA A 37 14.90 -5.99 2.36
C ALA A 37 14.33 -7.39 2.65
N HIS A 38 13.06 -7.51 3.07
CA HIS A 38 12.42 -8.82 3.19
C HIS A 38 12.34 -9.50 1.83
N GLY A 39 12.73 -10.77 1.73
CA GLY A 39 12.74 -11.50 0.46
C GLY A 39 11.38 -11.55 -0.23
N ALA A 40 10.28 -11.54 0.54
CA ALA A 40 8.92 -11.45 0.01
C ALA A 40 8.63 -10.12 -0.72
N ASN A 41 9.38 -9.05 -0.43
CA ASN A 41 9.16 -7.71 -0.97
C ASN A 41 10.13 -7.37 -2.12
N ALA A 42 10.82 -8.38 -2.68
CA ALA A 42 11.75 -8.19 -3.80
C ALA A 42 11.06 -7.50 -5.00
N GLY A 43 11.67 -6.41 -5.48
CA GLY A 43 11.16 -5.63 -6.62
C GLY A 43 10.15 -4.53 -6.26
N LEU A 44 9.73 -4.41 -4.99
CA LEU A 44 8.85 -3.31 -4.56
C LEU A 44 9.56 -1.96 -4.47
N ASP A 45 10.89 -1.95 -4.41
CA ASP A 45 11.73 -0.77 -4.49
C ASP A 45 11.52 0.02 -5.80
N ILE A 46 11.26 -0.70 -6.90
CA ILE A 46 10.93 -0.10 -8.20
C ILE A 46 9.63 0.70 -8.08
N ALA A 47 8.61 0.14 -7.42
CA ALA A 47 7.34 0.83 -7.21
C ALA A 47 7.50 2.05 -6.30
N VAL A 48 8.34 1.98 -5.25
CA VAL A 48 8.65 3.14 -4.40
C VAL A 48 9.26 4.25 -5.24
N ARG A 49 10.31 3.95 -6.00
CA ARG A 49 11.05 4.93 -6.79
C ARG A 49 10.19 5.60 -7.86
N LEU A 50 9.29 4.86 -8.50
CA LEU A 50 8.39 5.41 -9.52
C LEU A 50 7.29 6.28 -8.94
N LEU A 51 6.81 5.95 -7.73
CA LEU A 51 5.72 6.68 -7.09
C LEU A 51 6.19 7.91 -6.31
N GLU A 52 7.47 7.99 -5.93
CA GLU A 52 8.00 9.08 -5.10
C GLU A 52 7.83 10.48 -5.73
N PRO A 53 8.17 10.72 -7.01
CA PRO A 53 7.96 12.04 -7.62
C PRO A 53 6.49 12.46 -7.64
N ILE A 54 5.58 11.50 -7.86
CA ILE A 54 4.14 11.75 -7.83
C ILE A 54 3.71 12.09 -6.39
N LYS A 55 4.27 11.42 -5.38
CA LYS A 55 3.97 11.70 -3.96
C LYS A 55 4.39 13.11 -3.55
N GLU A 56 5.49 13.62 -4.11
CA GLU A 56 6.00 14.97 -3.85
C GLU A 56 5.04 16.05 -4.36
N GLU A 57 4.32 15.80 -5.46
CA GLU A 57 3.29 16.70 -5.99
C GLU A 57 2.07 16.82 -5.06
N PHE A 58 1.82 15.82 -4.20
CA PHE A 58 0.67 15.77 -3.28
C PHE A 58 1.11 15.71 -1.80
N PRO A 59 1.68 16.79 -1.24
CA PRO A 59 2.17 16.80 0.14
C PRO A 59 1.06 16.63 1.19
N ILE A 60 -0.18 16.97 0.83
CA ILE A 60 -1.36 16.84 1.70
C ILE A 60 -1.74 15.38 1.98
N LEU A 61 -1.34 14.44 1.12
CA LEU A 61 -1.64 13.03 1.29
C LEU A 61 -0.59 12.37 2.18
N SER A 62 -1.05 11.54 3.12
CA SER A 62 -0.14 10.67 3.86
C SER A 62 0.47 9.62 2.94
N TYR A 63 1.68 9.14 3.26
CA TYR A 63 2.29 8.03 2.52
C TYR A 63 1.41 6.77 2.57
N ALA A 64 0.73 6.54 3.70
CA ALA A 64 -0.15 5.41 3.88
C ALA A 64 -1.33 5.44 2.89
N ASP A 65 -2.04 6.57 2.81
CA ASP A 65 -3.17 6.70 1.89
C ASP A 65 -2.72 6.75 0.44
N PHE A 66 -1.61 7.44 0.15
CA PHE A 66 -1.10 7.54 -1.22
C PHE A 66 -0.76 6.18 -1.82
N TYR A 67 0.01 5.33 -1.11
CA TYR A 67 0.36 4.01 -1.64
C TYR A 67 -0.84 3.07 -1.75
N GLN A 68 -1.80 3.20 -0.85
CA GLN A 68 -3.04 2.44 -0.92
C GLN A 68 -3.89 2.92 -2.12
N LEU A 69 -4.06 4.22 -2.30
CA LEU A 69 -4.79 4.78 -3.43
C LEU A 69 -4.14 4.38 -4.77
N ALA A 70 -2.81 4.45 -4.87
CA ALA A 70 -2.09 4.02 -6.06
C ALA A 70 -2.39 2.54 -6.42
N GLY A 71 -2.53 1.67 -5.42
CA GLY A 71 -2.91 0.27 -5.64
C GLY A 71 -4.37 0.08 -6.08
N VAL A 72 -5.30 0.94 -5.65
CA VAL A 72 -6.69 0.94 -6.14
C VAL A 72 -6.73 1.37 -7.60
N VAL A 73 -6.11 2.51 -7.90
CA VAL A 73 -6.02 3.03 -9.27
C VAL A 73 -5.34 2.02 -10.19
N ALA A 74 -4.31 1.31 -9.72
CA ALA A 74 -3.64 0.26 -10.50
C ALA A 74 -4.57 -0.90 -10.91
N VAL A 75 -5.56 -1.25 -10.08
CA VAL A 75 -6.55 -2.26 -10.43
C VAL A 75 -7.54 -1.71 -11.45
N GLU A 76 -8.06 -0.50 -11.22
CA GLU A 76 -9.03 0.14 -12.11
C GLU A 76 -8.45 0.36 -13.53
N VAL A 77 -7.23 0.89 -13.65
CA VAL A 77 -6.58 1.14 -14.95
C VAL A 77 -6.18 -0.12 -15.69
N THR A 78 -6.10 -1.27 -15.01
CA THR A 78 -5.81 -2.57 -15.63
C THR A 78 -7.08 -3.34 -16.01
N GLY A 79 -8.26 -2.71 -15.87
CA GLY A 79 -9.55 -3.28 -16.24
C GLY A 79 -10.26 -4.03 -15.11
N GLY A 80 -9.78 -3.87 -13.86
CA GLY A 80 -10.48 -4.35 -12.68
C GLY A 80 -11.70 -3.49 -12.31
N PRO A 81 -12.48 -3.90 -11.30
CA PRO A 81 -13.67 -3.18 -10.86
C PRO A 81 -13.30 -1.85 -10.19
N GLU A 82 -14.28 -0.94 -10.10
CA GLU A 82 -14.17 0.24 -9.23
C GLU A 82 -14.08 -0.19 -7.77
N ILE A 83 -13.09 0.32 -7.03
CA ILE A 83 -12.86 -0.06 -5.63
C ILE A 83 -13.09 1.17 -4.74
N PRO A 84 -14.10 1.14 -3.85
CA PRO A 84 -14.34 2.23 -2.91
C PRO A 84 -13.11 2.50 -2.02
N PHE A 85 -12.53 3.69 -2.16
CA PHE A 85 -11.38 4.11 -1.37
C PHE A 85 -11.80 5.02 -0.20
N HIS A 86 -11.40 4.65 1.01
CA HIS A 86 -11.63 5.43 2.23
C HIS A 86 -10.28 5.99 2.73
N PRO A 87 -10.05 7.31 2.66
CA PRO A 87 -8.84 7.96 3.19
C PRO A 87 -8.89 8.11 4.71
N GLY A 88 -7.79 8.52 5.32
CA GLY A 88 -7.66 8.76 6.76
C GLY A 88 -6.59 7.91 7.44
N ARG A 89 -5.73 7.21 6.68
CA ARG A 89 -4.62 6.45 7.27
C ARG A 89 -3.51 7.41 7.65
N GLU A 90 -3.28 7.55 8.95
CA GLU A 90 -2.07 8.19 9.45
C GLU A 90 -0.85 7.28 9.18
N VAL A 91 0.31 7.89 8.92
CA VAL A 91 1.57 7.15 8.92
C VAL A 91 1.84 6.74 10.36
N ARG A 92 1.86 5.43 10.64
CA ARG A 92 1.93 4.94 12.01
C ARG A 92 2.89 3.77 12.12
N PHE A 93 3.71 3.78 13.17
CA PHE A 93 4.55 2.65 13.55
C PHE A 93 3.80 1.58 14.37
N SER A 94 2.58 1.88 14.86
CA SER A 94 1.76 0.97 15.67
C SER A 94 0.24 1.23 15.60
N SER A 95 -0.46 0.48 14.74
CA SER A 95 -1.89 0.11 14.82
C SER A 95 -3.02 1.14 14.56
N PHE A 96 -3.88 0.72 13.61
CA PHE A 96 -5.36 0.82 13.45
C PHE A 96 -6.04 1.88 12.55
N PHE A 97 -6.63 1.40 11.44
CA PHE A 97 -7.99 1.70 10.97
C PHE A 97 -8.55 0.46 10.23
N LEU A 98 -9.68 -0.10 10.70
CA LEU A 98 -10.38 -1.25 10.12
C LEU A 98 -11.16 -0.81 8.87
N SER A 99 -10.56 -0.87 7.69
CA SER A 99 -11.34 -0.79 6.44
C SER A 99 -10.69 -1.46 5.22
N SER A 100 -9.47 -2.01 5.33
CA SER A 100 -8.70 -2.42 4.14
C SER A 100 -8.65 -3.94 3.88
N ILE A 101 -9.26 -4.76 4.73
CA ILE A 101 -9.24 -6.24 4.61
C ILE A 101 -10.11 -6.74 3.44
N PHE A 102 -11.07 -5.95 2.97
CA PHE A 102 -12.04 -6.39 1.95
C PHE A 102 -11.49 -6.57 0.53
N ILE A 103 -10.26 -6.12 0.22
CA ILE A 103 -9.66 -6.35 -1.10
C ILE A 103 -9.02 -7.75 -1.20
N CYS A 104 -8.85 -8.46 -0.08
CA CYS A 104 -8.21 -9.78 -0.09
C CYS A 104 -9.05 -10.94 -0.60
N LEU A 105 -10.33 -10.74 -0.94
CA LEU A 105 -11.26 -11.82 -1.28
C LEU A 105 -11.85 -11.72 -2.70
N TRP A 106 -11.30 -10.85 -3.56
CA TRP A 106 -11.77 -10.67 -4.94
C TRP A 106 -10.65 -10.79 -5.99
N VAL A 107 -9.68 -11.67 -5.73
CA VAL A 107 -8.84 -12.36 -6.72
C VAL A 107 -8.65 -13.80 -6.28
#